data_AF-A0AAD4DNN8-F1
#
_entry.id   AF-A0AAD4DNN8-F1
#
_cell.length_a   1.000
_cell.length_b   1.000
_cell.length_c   1.000
_cell.angle_alpha   90.00
_cell.angle_beta   90.00
_cell.angle_gamma   90.00
#
_symmetry.space_group_name_H-M   'P 1'
#
loop_
_entity.id
_entity.type
_entity.pdbx_description
1 polymer ?
#
loop_
_entity_poly.entity_id
_entity_poly.type
_entity_poly.pdbx_seq_one_letter_code
_entity_poly.pdbx_strand_id
1 'polypeptide(L)'
;MVPGVIPKGTLLYHGAVNNTIPTVPDWTATDPEHSILFCNGSPDTGCWHLTLAATRPLKILYFDGTSAANTLIGPLDTQDIIAWGVSRPDWRFEEDQCLVDLCKWGALYAVDGYVR
;
A
#
# COMPACT_ATOMS: atom_id res chain seq x y z
N MET A 1 -8.78 2.89 -13.13
CA MET A 1 -7.91 3.79 -12.36
C MET A 1 -8.57 5.16 -12.24
N VAL A 2 -8.72 5.67 -11.02
CA VAL A 2 -9.34 6.98 -10.74
C VAL A 2 -8.38 7.82 -9.88
N PRO A 3 -8.08 9.09 -10.25
CA PRO A 3 -7.25 9.95 -9.41
C PRO A 3 -8.01 10.39 -8.15
N GLY A 4 -7.29 10.47 -7.04
CA GLY A 4 -7.81 10.88 -5.75
C GLY A 4 -6.82 11.74 -4.96
N VAL A 5 -7.31 12.33 -3.87
CA VAL A 5 -6.50 13.12 -2.94
C VAL A 5 -6.80 12.68 -1.52
N ILE A 6 -5.77 12.32 -0.77
CA ILE A 6 -5.85 12.17 0.69
C ILE A 6 -5.61 13.56 1.30
N PRO A 7 -6.57 14.14 2.05
CA PRO A 7 -6.40 15.44 2.68
C PRO A 7 -5.27 15.46 3.72
N LYS A 8 -4.65 16.64 3.91
CA LYS A 8 -3.76 16.88 5.05
C LYS A 8 -4.48 16.56 6.36
N GLY A 9 -3.79 15.91 7.29
CA GLY A 9 -4.32 15.53 8.60
C GLY A 9 -5.10 14.21 8.60
N THR A 10 -5.29 13.58 7.44
CA THR A 10 -5.86 12.21 7.39
C THR A 10 -4.95 11.26 8.15
N LEU A 11 -5.55 10.44 9.01
CA LEU A 11 -4.85 9.39 9.73
C LEU A 11 -4.76 8.14 8.87
N LEU A 12 -3.58 7.53 8.87
CA LEU A 12 -3.28 6.26 8.23
C LEU A 12 -2.62 5.35 9.26
N TYR A 13 -2.86 4.05 9.15
CA TYR A 13 -2.44 3.08 10.14
C TYR A 13 -1.52 2.03 9.54
N HIS A 14 -0.47 1.67 10.26
CA HIS A 14 0.55 0.74 9.77
C HIS A 14 0.90 -0.28 10.86
N GLY A 15 0.64 -1.56 10.59
CA GLY A 15 1.13 -2.66 11.42
C GLY A 15 2.60 -2.94 11.09
N ALA A 16 3.46 -2.97 12.10
CA ALA A 16 4.90 -3.07 11.94
C ALA A 16 5.52 -4.03 12.96
N VAL A 17 6.70 -4.55 12.58
CA VAL A 17 7.54 -5.36 13.48
C VAL A 17 8.36 -4.50 14.45
N ASN A 18 8.54 -3.22 14.16
CA ASN A 18 9.32 -2.28 14.96
C ASN A 18 8.65 -0.90 15.01
N ASN A 19 9.19 0.01 15.83
CA ASN A 19 8.65 1.36 16.02
C ASN A 19 9.17 2.40 15.02
N THR A 20 9.76 1.97 13.90
CA THR A 20 10.34 2.89 12.91
C THR A 20 9.41 3.04 11.71
N ILE A 21 9.35 4.25 11.16
CA ILE A 21 8.66 4.50 9.89
C ILE A 21 9.47 3.84 8.77
N PRO A 22 8.86 3.01 7.90
CA PRO A 22 9.54 2.42 6.76
C PRO A 22 10.24 3.47 5.89
N THR A 23 11.49 3.20 5.50
CA THR A 23 12.26 4.02 4.55
C THR A 23 12.08 3.56 3.10
N VAL A 24 11.38 2.44 2.91
CA VAL A 24 11.00 1.85 1.63
C VAL A 24 9.47 1.95 1.46
N PRO A 25 8.94 1.85 0.23
CA PRO A 25 7.51 1.79 0.00
C PRO A 25 6.87 0.65 0.80
N ASP A 26 5.76 0.94 1.46
CA ASP A 26 5.01 -0.03 2.27
C ASP A 26 3.53 0.39 2.34
N TRP A 27 2.67 -0.52 2.79
CA TRP A 27 1.23 -0.32 2.87
C TRP A 27 0.81 0.34 4.18
N THR A 28 -0.22 1.17 4.08
CA THR A 28 -0.96 1.72 5.22
C THR A 28 -2.45 1.51 4.98
N ALA A 29 -3.24 1.42 6.04
CA ALA A 29 -4.69 1.31 5.97
C ALA A 29 -5.37 2.61 6.42
N THR A 30 -6.61 2.82 5.96
CA THR A 30 -7.46 3.93 6.39
C THR A 30 -8.17 3.65 7.71
N ASP A 31 -8.17 2.41 8.16
CA ASP A 31 -8.77 1.95 9.42
C ASP A 31 -7.77 1.13 10.25
N PRO A 32 -7.78 1.28 11.59
CA PRO A 32 -6.83 0.58 12.45
C PRO A 32 -7.09 -0.93 12.52
N GLU A 33 -8.33 -1.38 12.30
CA GLU A 33 -8.74 -2.78 12.36
C GLU A 33 -8.15 -3.61 11.22
N HIS A 34 -8.07 -3.04 10.00
CA HIS A 34 -7.42 -3.71 8.89
C HIS A 34 -5.90 -3.73 9.07
N SER A 35 -5.28 -2.62 9.50
CA SER A 35 -3.82 -2.56 9.63
C SER A 35 -3.28 -3.47 10.74
N ILE A 36 -4.06 -3.77 11.78
CA ILE A 36 -3.61 -4.63 12.89
C ILE A 36 -3.34 -6.07 12.43
N LEU A 37 -3.97 -6.52 11.34
CA LEU A 37 -3.72 -7.84 10.75
C LEU A 37 -2.29 -7.98 10.22
N PHE A 38 -1.64 -6.86 9.90
CA PHE A 38 -0.26 -6.80 9.40
C PHE A 38 0.76 -6.54 10.52
N CYS A 39 0.32 -6.52 11.77
CA CYS A 39 1.18 -6.38 12.94
C CYS A 39 1.91 -7.71 13.21
N ASN A 40 2.99 -7.98 12.47
CA ASN A 40 3.68 -9.28 12.45
C ASN A 40 4.70 -9.47 13.61
N GLY A 41 4.28 -9.15 14.83
CA GLY A 41 5.10 -9.32 16.04
C GLY A 41 5.07 -10.73 16.63
N SER A 42 5.98 -11.03 17.56
CA SER A 42 5.93 -12.25 18.37
C SER A 42 5.33 -11.97 19.76
N PRO A 43 4.91 -13.01 20.52
CA PRO A 43 4.50 -12.83 21.91
C PRO A 43 5.56 -12.17 22.80
N ASP A 44 6.84 -12.35 22.48
CA ASP A 44 7.96 -11.86 23.28
C ASP A 44 8.33 -10.40 22.93
N THR A 45 8.23 -10.03 21.65
CA THR A 45 8.60 -8.69 21.16
C THR A 45 7.40 -7.75 21.11
N GLY A 46 6.18 -8.29 21.17
CA GLY A 46 4.97 -7.58 20.79
C GLY A 46 5.01 -7.16 19.31
N CYS A 47 4.09 -6.29 18.94
CA CYS A 47 4.02 -5.69 17.61
C CYS A 47 3.76 -4.18 17.74
N TRP A 48 4.05 -3.43 16.68
CA TRP A 48 3.88 -1.98 16.66
C TRP A 48 2.75 -1.59 15.73
N HIS A 49 1.92 -0.66 16.17
CA HIS A 49 0.83 -0.10 15.36
C HIS A 49 1.03 1.40 15.28
N LEU A 50 1.55 1.86 14.15
CA LEU A 50 1.87 3.26 13.93
C LEU A 50 0.62 4.00 13.45
N THR A 51 0.30 5.11 14.10
CA THR A 51 -0.67 6.08 13.60
C THR A 51 0.09 7.22 12.93
N LEU A 52 -0.07 7.34 11.62
CA LEU A 52 0.59 8.32 10.77
C LEU A 52 -0.41 9.40 10.35
N ALA A 53 0.03 10.64 10.25
CA ALA A 53 -0.82 11.74 9.77
C ALA A 53 -0.24 12.34 8.50
N ALA A 54 -1.06 12.48 7.46
CA ALA A 54 -0.65 13.12 6.21
C ALA A 54 -0.25 14.59 6.47
N THR A 55 1.02 14.94 6.24
CA THR A 55 1.54 16.30 6.53
C THR A 55 1.16 17.32 5.46
N ARG A 56 0.75 16.85 4.28
CA ARG A 56 0.26 17.60 3.12
C ARG A 56 -0.80 16.78 2.38
N PRO A 57 -1.59 17.36 1.45
CA PRO A 57 -2.41 16.57 0.54
C PRO A 57 -1.55 15.58 -0.25
N LEU A 58 -1.98 14.31 -0.31
CA LEU A 58 -1.30 13.25 -1.07
C LEU A 58 -2.11 12.93 -2.34
N LYS A 59 -1.45 12.94 -3.49
CA LYS A 59 -2.05 12.54 -4.77
C LYS A 59 -1.99 11.03 -4.89
N ILE A 60 -3.14 10.39 -4.96
CA ILE A 60 -3.23 8.93 -5.05
C ILE A 60 -3.90 8.49 -6.34
N LEU A 61 -3.65 7.24 -6.73
CA LEU A 61 -4.42 6.56 -7.76
C LEU A 61 -5.17 5.39 -7.13
N TYR A 62 -6.48 5.38 -7.30
CA TYR A 62 -7.33 4.26 -6.94
C TYR A 62 -7.36 3.25 -8.09
N PHE A 63 -7.05 2.00 -7.75
CA PHE A 63 -7.21 0.84 -8.61
C PHE A 63 -8.48 0.09 -8.21
N ASP A 64 -9.18 -0.46 -9.21
CA ASP A 64 -10.38 -1.27 -8.98
C ASP A 64 -9.95 -2.66 -8.48
N GLY A 65 -9.58 -2.71 -7.21
CA GLY A 65 -9.05 -3.88 -6.54
C GLY A 65 -9.80 -4.15 -5.23
N THR A 66 -9.26 -5.08 -4.46
CA THR A 66 -9.78 -5.42 -3.13
C THR A 66 -8.63 -5.40 -2.14
N SER A 67 -8.82 -4.75 -1.00
CA SER A 67 -7.80 -4.66 0.06
C SER A 67 -7.32 -6.05 0.49
N ALA A 68 -5.99 -6.22 0.52
CA ALA A 68 -5.29 -7.44 0.93
C ALA A 68 -5.69 -8.72 0.17
N ALA A 69 -6.35 -8.62 -0.98
CA ALA A 69 -6.85 -9.77 -1.72
C ALA A 69 -5.85 -10.23 -2.79
N ASN A 70 -4.79 -10.91 -2.37
CA ASN A 70 -3.79 -11.49 -3.29
C ASN A 70 -4.28 -12.81 -3.88
N THR A 71 -5.23 -12.73 -4.82
CA THR A 71 -5.88 -13.90 -5.42
C THR A 71 -5.61 -13.99 -6.92
N LEU A 72 -5.88 -15.16 -7.51
CA LEU A 72 -5.70 -15.41 -8.95
C LEU A 72 -6.88 -14.89 -9.80
N ILE A 73 -7.87 -14.24 -9.19
CA ILE A 73 -9.13 -13.85 -9.87
C ILE A 73 -9.15 -12.37 -10.29
N GLY A 74 -7.98 -11.77 -10.51
CA GLY A 74 -7.83 -10.46 -11.14
C GLY A 74 -7.81 -9.17 -10.27
N PRO A 75 -7.91 -9.17 -8.93
CA PRO A 75 -7.91 -7.91 -8.16
C PRO A 75 -6.59 -7.12 -8.27
N LEU A 76 -5.53 -7.75 -8.80
CA LEU A 76 -4.21 -7.16 -9.02
C LEU A 76 -3.96 -6.78 -10.49
N ASP A 77 -4.89 -7.04 -11.42
CA ASP A 77 -4.65 -6.87 -12.85
C ASP A 77 -4.29 -5.41 -13.21
N THR A 78 -4.98 -4.44 -12.59
CA THR A 78 -4.70 -3.02 -12.86
C THR A 78 -3.30 -2.61 -12.41
N GLN A 79 -2.85 -3.04 -11.21
CA GLN A 79 -1.51 -2.71 -10.72
C GLN A 79 -0.43 -3.38 -11.57
N ASP A 80 -0.61 -4.64 -11.95
CA ASP A 80 0.35 -5.38 -12.76
C ASP A 80 0.52 -4.78 -14.15
N ILE A 81 -0.59 -4.39 -14.80
CA ILE A 81 -0.54 -3.73 -16.11
C ILE A 81 0.19 -2.39 -16.02
N ILE A 82 0.00 -1.62 -14.95
CA ILE A 82 0.69 -0.34 -14.77
C ILE A 82 2.18 -0.55 -14.46
N ALA A 83 2.51 -1.51 -13.59
CA ALA A 83 3.89 -1.78 -13.20
C ALA A 83 4.71 -2.43 -14.33
N TRP A 84 4.11 -3.38 -15.05
CA TRP A 84 4.83 -4.33 -15.91
C TRP A 84 4.29 -4.42 -17.35
N GLY A 85 3.20 -3.73 -17.68
CA GLY A 85 2.58 -3.75 -19.01
C GLY A 85 1.78 -5.02 -19.33
N VAL A 86 1.69 -5.96 -18.40
CA VAL A 86 0.98 -7.23 -18.54
C VAL A 86 0.53 -7.73 -17.17
N SER A 87 -0.65 -8.38 -17.10
CA SER A 87 -1.10 -9.05 -15.88
C SER A 87 -0.19 -10.26 -15.56
N ARG A 88 0.22 -10.40 -14.29
CA ARG A 88 1.10 -11.46 -13.79
C ARG A 88 0.46 -12.10 -12.55
N PRO A 89 -0.64 -12.86 -12.71
CA PRO A 89 -1.38 -13.42 -11.57
C PRO A 89 -0.53 -14.36 -10.70
N ASP A 90 0.47 -15.02 -11.29
CA ASP A 90 1.41 -15.89 -10.58
C ASP A 90 2.33 -15.12 -9.61
N TRP A 91 2.45 -13.80 -9.77
CA TRP A 91 3.30 -12.92 -8.96
C TRP A 91 2.50 -12.19 -7.86
N ARG A 92 1.30 -12.67 -7.53
CA ARG A 92 0.41 -12.08 -6.51
C ARG A 92 1.00 -11.90 -5.11
N PHE A 93 2.15 -12.52 -4.82
CA PHE A 93 2.87 -12.36 -3.55
C PHE A 93 4.15 -11.54 -3.68
N GLU A 94 4.50 -11.09 -4.88
CA GLU A 94 5.66 -10.24 -5.17
C GLU A 94 5.27 -8.75 -5.01
N GLU A 95 4.52 -8.44 -3.94
CA GLU A 95 3.96 -7.10 -3.73
C GLU A 95 5.03 -6.05 -3.51
N ASP A 96 6.12 -6.39 -2.82
CA ASP A 96 7.23 -5.46 -2.55
C ASP A 96 7.82 -4.96 -3.88
N GLN A 97 8.06 -5.87 -4.82
CA GLN A 97 8.60 -5.53 -6.14
C GLN A 97 7.57 -4.76 -6.97
N CYS A 98 6.30 -5.19 -6.95
CA CYS A 98 5.21 -4.49 -7.63
C CYS A 98 5.10 -3.03 -7.13
N LEU A 99 5.12 -2.81 -5.81
CA LEU A 99 5.00 -1.50 -5.19
C LEU A 99 6.21 -0.61 -5.53
N VAL A 100 7.43 -1.17 -5.51
CA VAL A 100 8.64 -0.45 -5.94
C VAL A 100 8.54 0.00 -7.41
N ASP A 101 8.07 -0.87 -8.31
CA ASP A 101 7.94 -0.54 -9.73
C ASP A 101 6.79 0.43 -9.99
N LEU A 102 5.68 0.30 -9.27
CA LEU A 102 4.62 1.30 -9.23
C LEU A 102 5.15 2.66 -8.76
N CYS A 103 5.95 2.73 -7.70
CA CYS A 103 6.56 3.99 -7.25
C CYS A 103 7.44 4.62 -8.34
N LYS A 104 8.23 3.83 -9.07
CA LYS A 104 9.03 4.33 -10.22
C LYS A 104 8.14 4.90 -11.32
N TRP A 105 7.06 4.19 -11.67
CA TRP A 105 6.09 4.66 -12.68
C TRP A 105 5.37 5.94 -12.22
N GLY A 106 4.89 5.97 -10.97
CA GLY A 106 4.13 7.07 -10.39
C GLY A 106 4.93 8.35 -10.20
N ALA A 107 6.25 8.23 -9.99
CA ALA A 107 7.16 9.37 -9.89
C ALA A 107 7.10 10.27 -11.14
N LEU A 108 6.87 9.70 -12.33
CA LEU A 108 6.71 10.44 -13.58
C LEU A 108 5.50 11.39 -13.56
N TYR A 109 4.51 11.11 -12.71
CA TYR A 109 3.24 11.84 -12.62
C TYR A 109 3.04 12.52 -11.26
N ALA A 110 4.07 12.52 -10.39
CA ALA A 110 4.00 13.01 -9.02
C ALA A 110 2.84 12.37 -8.21
N VAL A 111 2.66 11.06 -8.37
CA VAL A 111 1.75 10.24 -7.54
C VAL A 111 2.48 9.89 -6.25
N ASP A 112 1.81 10.12 -5.13
CA ASP A 112 2.32 9.86 -3.77
C ASP A 112 1.99 8.44 -3.27
N GLY A 113 0.99 7.78 -3.85
CA GLY A 113 0.63 6.42 -3.45
C GLY A 113 -0.52 5.82 -4.25
N TYR A 114 -0.85 4.57 -3.92
CA TYR A 114 -1.86 3.76 -4.60
C TYR A 114 -2.85 3.24 -3.59
N VAL A 115 -4.12 3.14 -3.99
CA VAL A 115 -5.20 2.59 -3.16
C VAL A 115 -5.87 1.46 -3.93
N ARG A 116 -6.17 0.37 -3.23
CA ARG A 116 -6.94 -0.77 -3.70
C ARG A 116 -7.93 -1.20 -2.62
#